data_AF-A0A0F4QVC8-F1
#
_entry.id   AF-A0A0F4QVC8-F1
#
_cell.length_a   1.000
_cell.length_b   1.000
_cell.length_c   1.000
_cell.angle_alpha   90.00
_cell.angle_beta   90.00
_cell.angle_gamma   90.00
#
_symmetry.space_group_name_H-M   'P 1'
#
loop_
_entity.id
_entity.type
_entity.pdbx_description
1 polymer ?
#
loop_
_entity_poly.entity_id
_entity_poly.type
_entity_poly.pdbx_seq_one_letter_code
_entity_poly.pdbx_strand_id
1 'polypeptide(L)'
;MEFNFKAAGQRRLAIQLSTISLFSILAGCGGSSDTGTSNNASSSSQSTGSYIFFRDQDSEVAEIGGNLQLLVPENSSEKVESVSLYWADFSGNRSGDSWLTVTVPDSGEITIPANTSLPNKINAFLVYPINAEGVEGRSNLIKFHDFIGNSLVSGPGGIADSLNNSGDDHPDSGDGLTRNGAWYYGGLSTKDRPKIPAYRSNLGGGTCVYDNGLVAITDMANGRDAYWEANSSNGKANIVNEVDFPAFSFLCDEVTPTNLSFEVPRIKDEHGAWSYSAINDAMSYGTFVYDFFLKYLGEPPLDDKIRIRTHYGPEISPTGYETAHWDGAYVNIHGIIDVSKMATLDIIAHEVGHGVLSRISQLKAFDNELSHDAYTLHEAFGDISGVVAKFEFAGKLDWVHGAESRARVRRLNQIKTEATAIESYLDYDDADKNYYLRIGMITYPFYLLTNKWGIDNSYAVVLDAAKGCWTSRSTLPHAAACIEQAAINKGLSESDVEEAFKTVKIKLFDEGVLSHFTSNRNNLTINFSDNSKSTGIVNTWVWDFGDGQNSHLINPTHTYANAGTYKIKLTVSDSTGDSDSFEKEITVGE
;
A
#
# COMPACT_ATOMS: atom_id res chain seq x y z
N MET A 1 -23.80 18.26 -45.56
CA MET A 1 -23.87 17.27 -46.66
C MET A 1 -24.57 16.05 -46.06
N GLU A 2 -25.88 15.96 -46.31
CA GLU A 2 -26.76 14.90 -45.83
C GLU A 2 -26.37 13.55 -46.43
N PHE A 3 -26.54 12.45 -45.70
CA PHE A 3 -27.09 11.22 -46.29
C PHE A 3 -27.91 10.43 -45.27
N ASN A 4 -29.20 10.37 -45.55
CA ASN A 4 -30.21 9.45 -45.02
C ASN A 4 -30.12 8.12 -45.79
N PHE A 5 -30.39 6.98 -45.13
CA PHE A 5 -31.12 5.88 -45.78
C PHE A 5 -32.04 5.13 -44.80
N LYS A 6 -33.26 4.88 -45.29
CA LYS A 6 -34.43 4.28 -44.64
C LYS A 6 -34.44 2.74 -44.71
N ALA A 7 -35.24 2.20 -43.79
CA ALA A 7 -35.71 0.85 -43.51
C ALA A 7 -36.31 -0.02 -44.65
N ALA A 8 -36.26 -1.35 -44.43
CA ALA A 8 -37.31 -2.38 -44.62
C ALA A 8 -36.77 -3.70 -44.01
N GLY A 9 -37.47 -4.67 -43.40
CA GLY A 9 -38.87 -4.97 -43.15
C GLY A 9 -39.07 -6.50 -42.98
N GLN A 10 -39.54 -6.94 -41.81
CA GLN A 10 -40.29 -8.18 -41.47
C GLN A 10 -39.76 -9.61 -41.81
N ARG A 11 -39.76 -10.52 -40.81
CA ARG A 11 -40.84 -11.51 -40.55
C ARG A 11 -40.65 -12.30 -39.25
N ARG A 12 -41.78 -12.55 -38.57
CA ARG A 12 -41.98 -13.34 -37.35
C ARG A 12 -41.98 -14.85 -37.66
N LEU A 13 -41.60 -15.68 -36.68
CA LEU A 13 -42.31 -16.92 -36.38
C LEU A 13 -42.28 -17.20 -34.88
N ALA A 14 -43.47 -17.28 -34.28
CA ALA A 14 -43.72 -17.77 -32.94
C ALA A 14 -44.45 -19.11 -33.07
N ILE A 15 -44.03 -20.12 -32.32
CA ILE A 15 -44.89 -21.25 -31.94
C ILE A 15 -44.65 -21.55 -30.46
N GLN A 16 -45.75 -21.53 -29.73
CA GLN A 16 -45.92 -21.80 -28.31
C GLN A 16 -46.52 -23.21 -28.13
N LEU A 17 -46.63 -23.62 -26.86
CA LEU A 17 -47.39 -24.76 -26.27
C LEU A 17 -46.61 -26.08 -26.17
N SER A 18 -46.63 -26.83 -25.05
CA SER A 18 -47.49 -26.79 -23.86
C SER A 18 -46.97 -27.71 -22.74
N THR A 19 -47.42 -27.41 -21.53
CA THR A 19 -47.33 -28.04 -20.20
C THR A 19 -47.75 -29.53 -20.06
N ILE A 20 -47.28 -30.21 -18.99
CA ILE A 20 -47.93 -31.22 -18.08
C ILE A 20 -46.80 -31.90 -17.23
N SER A 21 -46.60 -31.59 -15.94
CA SER A 21 -47.18 -32.13 -14.67
C SER A 21 -46.56 -33.43 -14.09
N LEU A 22 -46.07 -33.29 -12.83
CA LEU A 22 -45.91 -34.20 -11.67
C LEU A 22 -46.03 -35.75 -11.83
N PHE A 23 -45.09 -36.52 -11.24
CA PHE A 23 -45.25 -37.25 -9.96
C PHE A 23 -44.02 -38.12 -9.61
N SER A 24 -43.73 -38.24 -8.31
CA SER A 24 -42.72 -39.06 -7.64
C SER A 24 -43.07 -40.56 -7.61
N ILE A 25 -42.09 -41.48 -7.73
CA ILE A 25 -42.16 -42.86 -7.20
C ILE A 25 -40.78 -43.31 -6.68
N LEU A 26 -40.82 -43.94 -5.51
CA LEU A 26 -39.75 -44.56 -4.71
C LEU A 26 -39.72 -46.10 -4.93
N ALA A 27 -38.61 -46.73 -4.54
CA ALA A 27 -38.34 -48.19 -4.39
C ALA A 27 -37.96 -48.95 -5.67
N GLY A 28 -36.99 -49.87 -5.70
CA GLY A 28 -36.14 -50.45 -4.65
C GLY A 28 -35.51 -51.78 -5.15
N CYS A 29 -34.52 -52.25 -4.38
CA CYS A 29 -33.97 -53.62 -4.32
C CYS A 29 -32.99 -54.13 -5.40
N GLY A 30 -31.77 -54.38 -4.94
CA GLY A 30 -30.77 -55.27 -5.52
C GLY A 30 -29.62 -55.47 -4.53
N GLY A 31 -29.86 -56.23 -3.48
CA GLY A 31 -28.87 -56.54 -2.44
C GLY A 31 -27.98 -57.73 -2.79
N SER A 32 -26.73 -57.68 -2.34
CA SER A 32 -25.98 -58.85 -1.89
C SER A 32 -25.01 -58.40 -0.78
N SER A 33 -25.17 -59.03 0.38
CA SER A 33 -24.40 -58.88 1.61
C SER A 33 -23.05 -59.61 1.49
N ASP A 34 -21.96 -59.06 2.04
CA ASP A 34 -21.56 -59.40 3.41
C ASP A 34 -20.33 -58.64 3.96
N THR A 35 -20.39 -58.42 5.27
CA THR A 35 -19.31 -58.16 6.26
C THR A 35 -18.44 -56.89 6.18
N GLY A 36 -18.92 -55.83 6.84
CA GLY A 36 -18.30 -55.21 8.00
C GLY A 36 -16.85 -54.68 7.93
N THR A 37 -16.71 -53.35 7.89
CA THR A 37 -16.05 -52.55 8.95
C THR A 37 -16.41 -51.08 8.73
N SER A 38 -16.99 -50.46 9.77
CA SER A 38 -17.18 -49.02 9.85
C SER A 38 -15.83 -48.33 9.90
N ASN A 39 -15.51 -47.51 8.90
CA ASN A 39 -14.51 -46.46 9.07
C ASN A 39 -15.18 -45.12 8.79
N ASN A 40 -15.27 -44.34 9.87
CA ASN A 40 -15.53 -42.92 9.87
C ASN A 40 -14.77 -42.27 8.71
N ALA A 41 -15.49 -41.62 7.80
CA ALA A 41 -14.91 -40.60 6.95
C ALA A 41 -14.60 -39.40 7.87
N SER A 42 -13.48 -39.49 8.59
CA SER A 42 -12.81 -38.32 9.13
C SER A 42 -12.39 -37.48 7.92
N SER A 43 -13.05 -36.34 7.77
CA SER A 43 -12.54 -35.21 6.99
C SER A 43 -11.09 -35.00 7.40
N SER A 44 -10.16 -35.41 6.53
CA SER A 44 -8.75 -35.10 6.71
C SER A 44 -8.62 -33.58 6.76
N SER A 45 -8.25 -33.08 7.93
CA SER A 45 -7.84 -31.71 8.17
C SER A 45 -6.80 -31.33 7.11
N GLN A 46 -7.16 -30.38 6.25
CA GLN A 46 -6.23 -29.75 5.33
C GLN A 46 -5.17 -29.02 6.16
N SER A 47 -3.93 -29.50 6.16
CA SER A 47 -2.83 -28.82 6.84
C SER A 47 -2.54 -27.48 6.13
N THR A 48 -2.46 -26.45 6.97
CA THR A 48 -2.27 -25.04 6.66
C THR A 48 -0.86 -24.78 6.14
N GLY A 49 -0.77 -24.05 5.03
CA GLY A 49 0.46 -23.89 4.24
C GLY A 49 1.59 -23.20 4.98
N SER A 50 2.81 -23.74 4.83
CA SER A 50 4.04 -23.00 5.10
C SER A 50 4.21 -21.94 4.03
N TYR A 51 4.40 -20.68 4.43
CA TYR A 51 4.77 -19.63 3.49
C TYR A 51 6.25 -19.78 3.16
N ILE A 52 6.58 -19.69 1.89
CA ILE A 52 7.94 -19.88 1.42
C ILE A 52 8.30 -18.73 0.51
N PHE A 53 9.39 -18.04 0.81
CA PHE A 53 9.91 -16.93 0.01
C PHE A 53 11.39 -17.14 -0.32
N PHE A 54 11.76 -16.79 -1.55
CA PHE A 54 13.13 -16.83 -2.04
C PHE A 54 13.57 -15.45 -2.51
N ARG A 55 14.66 -14.97 -1.93
CA ARG A 55 15.39 -13.82 -2.46
C ARG A 55 16.58 -14.31 -3.24
N ASP A 56 16.55 -14.07 -4.53
CA ASP A 56 17.76 -14.17 -5.34
C ASP A 56 18.75 -13.10 -4.89
N GLN A 57 19.96 -13.49 -4.57
CA GLN A 57 21.10 -12.67 -4.17
C GLN A 57 22.25 -12.84 -5.17
N ASP A 58 22.04 -13.65 -6.20
CA ASP A 58 22.99 -13.75 -7.29
C ASP A 58 22.87 -12.53 -8.20
N SER A 59 24.03 -12.09 -8.65
CA SER A 59 24.13 -10.99 -9.60
C SER A 59 24.53 -11.50 -10.97
N GLU A 60 24.51 -12.82 -11.27
CA GLU A 60 24.66 -13.35 -12.64
C GLU A 60 23.34 -13.78 -13.30
N VAL A 61 23.15 -13.41 -14.57
CA VAL A 61 21.85 -13.61 -15.25
C VAL A 61 21.65 -15.10 -15.45
N ALA A 62 20.44 -15.57 -15.17
CA ALA A 62 20.10 -16.98 -15.22
C ALA A 62 20.94 -17.82 -14.23
N GLU A 63 21.42 -17.22 -13.15
CA GLU A 63 21.94 -17.90 -11.97
C GLU A 63 21.15 -17.40 -10.76
N ILE A 64 20.91 -18.30 -9.81
CA ILE A 64 20.27 -17.94 -8.56
C ILE A 64 21.12 -18.37 -7.37
N GLY A 65 20.97 -17.64 -6.28
CA GLY A 65 21.61 -17.94 -5.00
C GLY A 65 20.94 -17.15 -3.90
N GLY A 66 21.03 -17.61 -2.65
CA GLY A 66 20.45 -16.87 -1.53
C GLY A 66 19.63 -17.76 -0.62
N ASN A 67 18.77 -17.14 0.19
CA ASN A 67 18.07 -17.85 1.25
C ASN A 67 16.58 -17.97 0.95
N LEU A 68 16.12 -19.22 1.07
CA LEU A 68 14.73 -19.63 1.04
C LEU A 68 14.23 -19.71 2.48
N GLN A 69 13.31 -18.84 2.87
CA GLN A 69 12.75 -18.87 4.22
C GLN A 69 11.46 -19.70 4.24
N LEU A 70 11.43 -20.75 5.07
CA LEU A 70 10.23 -21.52 5.38
C LEU A 70 9.59 -20.95 6.65
N LEU A 71 8.38 -20.43 6.54
CA LEU A 71 7.57 -20.03 7.69
C LEU A 71 6.59 -21.16 8.02
N VAL A 72 6.90 -21.93 9.06
CA VAL A 72 6.03 -22.99 9.56
C VAL A 72 5.12 -22.41 10.64
N PRO A 73 3.78 -22.50 10.51
CA PRO A 73 2.87 -22.03 11.55
C PRO A 73 3.14 -22.75 12.88
N GLU A 74 3.20 -22.00 13.99
CA GLU A 74 3.50 -22.53 15.35
C GLU A 74 2.56 -23.66 15.79
N ASN A 75 1.35 -23.73 15.23
CA ASN A 75 0.33 -24.75 15.53
C ASN A 75 0.24 -25.88 14.51
N SER A 76 1.21 -26.02 13.59
CA SER A 76 1.23 -27.16 12.67
C SER A 76 1.68 -28.43 13.40
N SER A 77 0.83 -29.46 13.41
CA SER A 77 1.13 -30.77 14.00
C SER A 77 2.10 -31.60 13.14
N GLU A 78 2.44 -31.14 11.94
CA GLU A 78 3.30 -31.82 10.98
C GLU A 78 4.64 -31.08 10.89
N LYS A 79 5.66 -31.63 11.57
CA LYS A 79 7.02 -31.11 11.46
C LYS A 79 7.56 -31.40 10.05
N VAL A 80 7.94 -30.35 9.32
CA VAL A 80 8.67 -30.48 8.05
C VAL A 80 10.11 -30.85 8.39
N GLU A 81 10.54 -32.06 8.03
CA GLU A 81 11.91 -32.51 8.28
C GLU A 81 12.87 -32.11 7.17
N SER A 82 12.40 -32.17 5.92
CA SER A 82 13.17 -31.76 4.76
C SER A 82 12.28 -31.13 3.70
N VAL A 83 12.89 -30.46 2.73
CA VAL A 83 12.21 -29.99 1.52
C VAL A 83 12.92 -30.52 0.30
N SER A 84 12.15 -30.89 -0.73
CA SER A 84 12.66 -31.15 -2.07
C SER A 84 12.27 -30.00 -3.01
N LEU A 85 13.27 -29.47 -3.70
CA LEU A 85 13.16 -28.40 -4.69
C LEU A 85 13.17 -29.00 -6.08
N TYR A 86 12.21 -28.56 -6.90
CA TYR A 86 12.07 -28.91 -8.30
C TYR A 86 12.00 -27.65 -9.14
N TRP A 87 12.54 -27.68 -10.35
CA TRP A 87 12.31 -26.57 -11.29
C TRP A 87 10.85 -26.53 -11.72
N ALA A 88 10.34 -25.34 -12.01
CA ALA A 88 9.03 -25.14 -12.56
C ALA A 88 9.06 -24.23 -13.79
N ASP A 89 8.32 -24.64 -14.82
CA ASP A 89 8.19 -23.87 -16.06
C ASP A 89 7.31 -22.62 -15.86
N PHE A 90 7.18 -21.80 -16.91
CA PHE A 90 6.33 -20.60 -16.92
C PHE A 90 4.85 -20.85 -16.59
N SER A 91 4.38 -22.09 -16.69
CA SER A 91 3.01 -22.49 -16.31
C SER A 91 2.93 -23.02 -14.88
N GLY A 92 4.04 -23.04 -14.14
CA GLY A 92 4.14 -23.56 -12.78
C GLY A 92 4.22 -25.08 -12.71
N ASN A 93 4.47 -25.77 -13.83
CA ASN A 93 4.55 -27.22 -13.85
C ASN A 93 5.96 -27.70 -13.51
N ARG A 94 6.05 -28.78 -12.74
CA ARG A 94 7.31 -29.45 -12.40
C ARG A 94 8.08 -29.84 -13.66
N SER A 95 9.34 -29.44 -13.71
CA SER A 95 10.29 -29.75 -14.77
C SER A 95 11.44 -30.58 -14.21
N GLY A 96 11.48 -31.86 -14.57
CA GLY A 96 12.53 -32.80 -14.16
C GLY A 96 12.43 -33.32 -12.71
N ASP A 97 13.54 -33.89 -12.27
CA ASP A 97 13.72 -34.43 -10.92
C ASP A 97 14.11 -33.34 -9.91
N SER A 98 14.13 -33.69 -8.62
CA SER A 98 14.55 -32.76 -7.58
C SER A 98 16.03 -32.47 -7.79
N TRP A 99 16.38 -31.19 -7.83
CA TRP A 99 17.77 -30.76 -7.97
C TRP A 99 18.42 -30.46 -6.63
N LEU A 100 17.61 -30.27 -5.57
CA LEU A 100 18.10 -30.05 -4.22
C LEU A 100 17.09 -30.60 -3.20
N THR A 101 17.56 -31.42 -2.27
CA THR A 101 16.80 -31.86 -1.09
C THR A 101 17.59 -31.50 0.15
N VAL A 102 16.99 -30.73 1.06
CA VAL A 102 17.67 -30.18 2.24
C VAL A 102 16.84 -30.46 3.48
N THR A 103 17.51 -30.90 4.55
CA THR A 103 16.92 -30.93 5.90
C THR A 103 16.62 -29.51 6.35
N VAL A 104 15.40 -29.26 6.82
CA VAL A 104 15.01 -27.93 7.29
C VAL A 104 15.63 -27.68 8.67
N PRO A 105 16.48 -26.64 8.83
CA PRO A 105 17.01 -26.30 10.14
C PRO A 105 15.91 -25.72 11.03
N ASP A 106 16.16 -25.66 12.35
CA ASP A 106 15.19 -25.07 13.29
C ASP A 106 14.88 -23.59 12.98
N SER A 107 15.78 -22.88 12.28
CA SER A 107 15.55 -21.51 11.79
C SER A 107 14.58 -21.41 10.61
N GLY A 108 14.27 -22.53 9.93
CA GLY A 108 13.50 -22.55 8.69
C GLY A 108 14.22 -21.99 7.46
N GLU A 109 15.46 -21.52 7.61
CA GLU A 109 16.23 -20.88 6.54
C GLU A 109 17.01 -21.93 5.74
N ILE A 110 16.73 -22.04 4.44
CA ILE A 110 17.37 -22.98 3.53
C ILE A 110 18.22 -22.20 2.53
N THR A 111 19.52 -22.43 2.53
CA THR A 111 20.42 -21.76 1.57
C THR A 111 20.39 -22.47 0.22
N ILE A 112 20.03 -21.72 -0.82
CA ILE A 112 20.25 -22.07 -2.21
C ILE A 112 21.70 -21.72 -2.56
N PRO A 113 22.52 -22.68 -3.04
CA PRO A 113 23.90 -22.42 -3.40
C PRO A 113 24.03 -21.27 -4.41
N ALA A 114 25.03 -20.42 -4.24
CA ALA A 114 25.35 -19.38 -5.22
C ALA A 114 25.77 -19.98 -6.58
N ASN A 115 25.58 -19.23 -7.65
CA ASN A 115 25.82 -19.62 -9.04
C ASN A 115 25.00 -20.86 -9.46
N THR A 116 23.81 -21.06 -8.89
CA THR A 116 22.92 -22.15 -9.32
C THR A 116 22.29 -21.78 -10.67
N SER A 117 22.81 -22.34 -11.75
CA SER A 117 22.33 -22.01 -13.11
C SER A 117 20.87 -22.40 -13.32
N LEU A 118 20.06 -21.44 -13.76
CA LEU A 118 18.67 -21.61 -14.16
C LEU A 118 18.57 -22.37 -15.49
N PRO A 119 17.84 -23.50 -15.53
CA PRO A 119 17.61 -24.19 -16.79
C PRO A 119 16.77 -23.35 -17.75
N ASN A 120 16.91 -23.63 -19.05
CA ASN A 120 16.11 -22.95 -20.07
C ASN A 120 14.60 -23.08 -19.79
N LYS A 121 13.90 -21.94 -19.90
CA LYS A 121 12.44 -21.81 -19.73
C LYS A 121 11.91 -22.10 -18.32
N ILE A 122 12.75 -21.91 -17.32
CA ILE A 122 12.38 -21.96 -15.91
C ILE A 122 12.29 -20.54 -15.37
N ASN A 123 11.30 -20.30 -14.52
CA ASN A 123 11.12 -19.01 -13.83
C ASN A 123 10.61 -19.20 -12.39
N ALA A 124 10.62 -20.43 -11.88
CA ALA A 124 10.13 -20.77 -10.56
C ALA A 124 10.73 -22.09 -10.08
N PHE A 125 10.63 -22.35 -8.77
CA PHE A 125 10.76 -23.70 -8.23
C PHE A 125 9.52 -24.10 -7.44
N LEU A 126 9.24 -25.40 -7.45
CA LEU A 126 8.26 -26.03 -6.56
C LEU A 126 8.99 -26.57 -5.35
N VAL A 127 8.54 -26.18 -4.17
CA VAL A 127 9.05 -26.67 -2.88
C VAL A 127 8.06 -27.65 -2.31
N TYR A 128 8.49 -28.90 -2.15
CA TYR A 128 7.70 -29.96 -1.53
C TYR A 128 8.22 -30.20 -0.10
N PRO A 129 7.42 -29.92 0.93
CA PRO A 129 7.76 -30.29 2.29
C PRO A 129 7.68 -31.82 2.45
N ILE A 130 8.59 -32.39 3.22
CA ILE A 130 8.68 -33.83 3.50
C ILE A 130 8.63 -34.03 5.01
N ASN A 131 7.73 -34.91 5.46
CA ASN A 131 7.56 -35.26 6.87
C ASN A 131 8.55 -36.36 7.32
N ALA A 132 8.46 -36.75 8.60
CA ALA A 132 9.32 -37.78 9.21
C ALA A 132 9.20 -39.16 8.56
N GLU A 133 8.06 -39.45 7.93
CA GLU A 133 7.82 -40.68 7.20
C GLU A 133 8.34 -40.65 5.76
N GLY A 134 8.93 -39.53 5.31
CA GLY A 134 9.45 -39.37 3.96
C GLY A 134 8.38 -39.11 2.90
N VAL A 135 7.17 -38.70 3.30
CA VAL A 135 6.05 -38.42 2.40
C VAL A 135 6.08 -36.94 1.98
N GLU A 136 6.08 -36.70 0.66
CA GLU A 136 5.94 -35.34 0.10
C GLU A 136 4.52 -34.81 0.33
N GLY A 137 4.45 -33.61 0.90
CA GLY A 137 3.23 -32.84 1.05
C GLY A 137 2.86 -32.05 -0.22
N ARG A 138 1.98 -31.06 -0.06
CA ARG A 138 1.59 -30.17 -1.15
C ARG A 138 2.72 -29.21 -1.50
N SER A 139 2.99 -29.04 -2.79
CA SER A 139 4.00 -28.10 -3.26
C SER A 139 3.57 -26.64 -3.12
N ASN A 140 4.53 -25.77 -2.83
CA ASN A 140 4.42 -24.33 -3.01
C ASN A 140 5.23 -23.89 -4.23
N LEU A 141 4.63 -23.11 -5.12
CA LEU A 141 5.31 -22.52 -6.27
C LEU A 141 5.93 -21.19 -5.87
N ILE A 142 7.24 -21.04 -6.05
CA ILE A 142 7.94 -19.79 -5.82
C ILE A 142 8.48 -19.30 -7.14
N LYS A 143 7.91 -18.21 -7.64
CA LYS A 143 8.42 -17.52 -8.82
C LYS A 143 9.70 -16.79 -8.47
N PHE A 144 10.62 -16.78 -9.41
CA PHE A 144 11.82 -15.97 -9.32
C PHE A 144 11.47 -14.58 -9.80
N HIS A 145 11.72 -13.61 -8.94
CA HIS A 145 12.02 -12.26 -9.39
C HIS A 145 13.51 -12.26 -9.71
N ASP A 146 13.86 -12.84 -10.87
CA ASP A 146 15.23 -13.07 -11.28
C ASP A 146 15.94 -11.72 -11.44
N PHE A 147 16.99 -11.53 -10.61
CA PHE A 147 18.18 -10.70 -10.84
C PHE A 147 18.36 -9.32 -10.18
N ILE A 148 19.01 -9.22 -9.01
CA ILE A 148 19.29 -7.93 -8.29
C ILE A 148 20.51 -7.14 -8.86
N GLY A 149 20.67 -7.08 -10.18
CA GLY A 149 21.65 -6.23 -10.86
C GLY A 149 23.13 -6.67 -10.75
N ASN A 150 23.80 -6.87 -11.89
CA ASN A 150 25.26 -7.09 -12.00
C ASN A 150 26.06 -5.78 -12.03
N SER A 151 25.41 -4.64 -11.83
CA SER A 151 26.08 -3.35 -11.88
C SER A 151 25.54 -2.41 -10.82
N LEU A 152 26.44 -1.61 -10.26
CA LEU A 152 26.14 -0.58 -9.28
C LEU A 152 26.39 0.79 -9.90
N VAL A 153 25.29 1.47 -10.17
CA VAL A 153 25.23 2.74 -10.89
C VAL A 153 25.26 3.90 -9.90
N SER A 154 26.17 4.83 -10.14
CA SER A 154 26.17 6.13 -9.47
C SER A 154 25.30 7.14 -10.22
N GLY A 155 24.86 8.21 -9.57
CA GLY A 155 24.09 9.25 -10.27
C GLY A 155 23.45 10.25 -9.31
N PRO A 156 22.97 11.38 -9.82
CA PRO A 156 22.33 12.40 -8.99
C PRO A 156 20.88 12.02 -8.67
N GLY A 157 20.30 12.63 -7.64
CA GLY A 157 18.89 12.50 -7.29
C GLY A 157 18.41 13.69 -6.46
N GLY A 158 17.11 13.74 -6.20
CA GLY A 158 16.42 14.84 -5.53
C GLY A 158 16.04 15.98 -6.48
N ILE A 159 15.77 17.16 -5.92
CA ILE A 159 15.34 18.34 -6.67
C ILE A 159 16.08 19.60 -6.20
N ALA A 160 16.33 20.55 -7.11
CA ALA A 160 16.85 21.86 -6.73
C ALA A 160 15.72 22.77 -6.22
N ASP A 161 15.80 23.21 -4.97
CA ASP A 161 14.78 24.01 -4.25
C ASP A 161 14.52 25.44 -4.83
N SER A 162 15.10 25.82 -5.98
CA SER A 162 14.87 27.15 -6.57
C SER A 162 14.62 27.13 -8.09
N LEU A 163 13.40 27.49 -8.48
CA LEU A 163 12.91 27.70 -9.86
C LEU A 163 13.68 28.79 -10.66
N ASN A 164 14.54 29.56 -10.01
CA ASN A 164 15.21 30.75 -10.59
C ASN A 164 16.71 30.58 -10.85
N ASN A 165 17.18 29.35 -11.04
CA ASN A 165 18.60 29.11 -11.18
C ASN A 165 19.02 29.06 -12.66
N SER A 166 19.75 30.07 -13.11
CA SER A 166 20.22 30.25 -14.49
C SER A 166 21.68 29.81 -14.71
N GLY A 167 22.27 29.11 -13.75
CA GLY A 167 23.65 28.60 -13.78
C GLY A 167 23.75 27.15 -14.26
N ASP A 168 24.87 26.82 -14.92
CA ASP A 168 25.30 25.46 -15.27
C ASP A 168 25.76 24.75 -13.97
N ASP A 169 24.80 24.26 -13.20
CA ASP A 169 25.01 23.74 -11.85
C ASP A 169 25.01 22.21 -11.86
N HIS A 170 26.09 21.65 -12.39
CA HIS A 170 26.44 20.26 -12.14
C HIS A 170 26.98 20.11 -10.70
N PRO A 171 26.59 19.08 -9.94
CA PRO A 171 27.24 18.77 -8.67
C PRO A 171 28.67 18.32 -8.95
N ASP A 172 29.65 19.19 -8.66
CA ASP A 172 31.05 18.82 -8.73
C ASP A 172 31.43 18.07 -7.44
N SER A 173 32.13 16.96 -7.63
CA SER A 173 32.43 15.93 -6.63
C SER A 173 33.52 16.39 -5.67
N GLY A 174 33.16 17.27 -4.74
CA GLY A 174 34.05 17.72 -3.67
C GLY A 174 33.46 18.86 -2.87
N ASP A 175 33.18 18.59 -1.59
CA ASP A 175 33.27 19.52 -0.45
C ASP A 175 32.51 20.87 -0.36
N GLY A 176 31.67 21.29 -1.33
CA GLY A 176 31.00 22.60 -1.19
C GLY A 176 29.63 22.84 -1.85
N LEU A 177 28.99 21.86 -2.49
CA LEU A 177 27.93 22.13 -3.49
C LEU A 177 26.60 21.35 -3.37
N THR A 178 26.36 20.46 -2.39
CA THR A 178 25.00 19.87 -2.26
C THR A 178 24.02 20.94 -1.78
N ARG A 179 23.23 21.51 -2.70
CA ARG A 179 22.13 22.43 -2.37
C ARG A 179 21.07 21.68 -1.54
N ASN A 180 20.31 22.41 -0.72
CA ASN A 180 19.21 21.81 0.05
C ASN A 180 18.24 21.08 -0.90
N GLY A 181 18.02 19.79 -0.69
CA GLY A 181 17.12 18.95 -1.50
C GLY A 181 17.77 18.05 -2.55
N ALA A 182 19.08 18.16 -2.79
CA ALA A 182 19.83 17.32 -3.73
C ALA A 182 20.67 16.24 -3.01
N TRP A 183 20.88 15.09 -3.65
CA TRP A 183 21.83 14.06 -3.21
C TRP A 183 22.47 13.33 -4.39
N TYR A 184 23.44 12.47 -4.07
CA TYR A 184 24.13 11.62 -5.05
C TYR A 184 24.15 10.17 -4.56
N TYR A 185 23.85 9.24 -5.47
CA TYR A 185 24.00 7.80 -5.29
C TYR A 185 25.43 7.44 -5.67
N GLY A 186 26.27 6.97 -4.75
CA GLY A 186 27.67 6.64 -5.07
C GLY A 186 28.74 6.87 -4.01
N GLY A 187 28.43 7.54 -2.90
CA GLY A 187 29.35 7.64 -1.76
C GLY A 187 30.50 8.64 -1.90
N LEU A 188 30.38 9.65 -2.78
CA LEU A 188 31.28 10.80 -2.91
C LEU A 188 31.25 11.75 -1.69
N SER A 189 30.20 11.70 -0.85
CA SER A 189 30.09 12.49 0.39
C SER A 189 29.40 11.74 1.54
N THR A 190 29.45 12.29 2.76
CA THR A 190 28.74 11.74 3.93
C THR A 190 27.22 11.89 3.88
N LYS A 191 26.67 12.60 2.87
CA LYS A 191 25.24 12.72 2.60
C LYS A 191 24.76 11.80 1.47
N ASP A 192 25.67 11.02 0.89
CA ASP A 192 25.37 10.23 -0.28
C ASP A 192 24.59 8.97 0.06
N ARG A 193 23.84 8.53 -0.95
CA ARG A 193 23.06 7.31 -0.89
C ARG A 193 23.84 6.13 -1.48
N PRO A 194 23.46 4.90 -1.13
CA PRO A 194 24.02 3.70 -1.75
C PRO A 194 23.90 3.76 -3.27
N LYS A 195 24.80 3.06 -3.99
CA LYS A 195 24.68 2.94 -5.44
C LYS A 195 23.39 2.21 -5.83
N ILE A 196 22.90 2.51 -7.03
CA ILE A 196 21.66 1.95 -7.57
C ILE A 196 21.97 0.62 -8.27
N PRO A 197 21.36 -0.50 -7.87
CA PRO A 197 21.49 -1.76 -8.60
C PRO A 197 20.79 -1.67 -9.95
N ALA A 198 21.47 -2.09 -11.01
CA ALA A 198 20.94 -2.13 -12.37
C ALA A 198 21.48 -3.35 -13.13
N TYR A 199 20.74 -3.81 -14.13
CA TYR A 199 21.24 -4.80 -15.09
C TYR A 199 22.18 -4.13 -16.08
N ARG A 200 23.33 -4.74 -16.37
CA ARG A 200 24.30 -4.35 -17.39
C ARG A 200 24.50 -5.50 -18.37
N SER A 201 24.23 -5.22 -19.63
CA SER A 201 24.57 -6.08 -20.75
C SER A 201 25.95 -5.73 -21.29
N ASN A 202 26.78 -6.75 -21.54
CA ASN A 202 28.07 -6.60 -22.24
C ASN A 202 27.90 -6.41 -23.76
N LEU A 203 26.67 -6.50 -24.29
CA LEU A 203 26.38 -6.25 -25.69
C LEU A 203 26.48 -4.75 -26.01
N GLY A 204 27.12 -4.41 -27.12
CA GLY A 204 27.17 -3.03 -27.63
C GLY A 204 28.07 -2.05 -26.87
N GLY A 205 29.04 -2.53 -26.08
CA GLY A 205 29.99 -1.68 -25.33
C GLY A 205 29.56 -1.35 -23.90
N GLY A 206 28.62 -2.10 -23.33
CA GLY A 206 28.11 -1.89 -21.97
C GLY A 206 26.83 -1.06 -21.97
N THR A 207 25.68 -1.70 -21.82
CA THR A 207 24.37 -1.03 -21.67
C THR A 207 23.79 -1.36 -20.32
N CYS A 208 23.46 -0.36 -19.53
CA CYS A 208 22.72 -0.54 -18.28
C CYS A 208 21.22 -0.35 -18.52
N VAL A 209 20.42 -1.12 -17.81
CA VAL A 209 18.96 -1.14 -17.84
C VAL A 209 18.48 -1.05 -16.40
N TYR A 210 17.57 -0.12 -16.12
CA TYR A 210 16.90 -0.01 -14.81
C TYR A 210 15.78 -1.04 -14.71
N ASP A 211 16.22 -2.29 -14.68
CA ASP A 211 15.48 -3.49 -14.36
C ASP A 211 16.42 -4.36 -13.51
N ASN A 212 16.09 -4.53 -12.24
CA ASN A 212 16.85 -5.37 -11.31
C ASN A 212 16.02 -6.57 -10.82
N GLY A 213 15.10 -7.06 -11.65
CA GLY A 213 14.29 -8.25 -11.34
C GLY A 213 13.18 -7.99 -10.32
N LEU A 214 13.43 -7.10 -9.34
CA LEU A 214 12.49 -6.67 -8.31
C LEU A 214 11.69 -5.45 -8.75
N VAL A 215 12.35 -4.57 -9.50
CA VAL A 215 11.84 -3.26 -9.92
C VAL A 215 12.31 -2.94 -11.34
N ALA A 216 11.39 -2.42 -12.15
CA ALA A 216 11.70 -1.87 -13.46
C ALA A 216 11.18 -0.44 -13.59
N ILE A 217 12.00 0.45 -14.16
CA ILE A 217 11.67 1.85 -14.39
C ILE A 217 11.51 2.11 -15.87
N THR A 218 10.40 2.72 -16.26
CA THR A 218 10.18 3.21 -17.62
C THR A 218 10.21 4.73 -17.62
N ASP A 219 11.01 5.31 -18.53
CA ASP A 219 10.90 6.72 -18.88
C ASP A 219 9.78 6.91 -19.91
N MET A 220 8.70 7.55 -19.51
CA MET A 220 7.56 7.81 -20.40
C MET A 220 7.78 9.01 -21.32
N ALA A 221 8.85 9.79 -21.12
CA ALA A 221 9.19 10.97 -21.92
C ALA A 221 7.99 11.93 -22.12
N ASN A 222 7.24 12.19 -21.04
CA ASN A 222 6.00 12.99 -21.01
C ASN A 222 4.83 12.42 -21.85
N GLY A 223 4.93 11.17 -22.29
CA GLY A 223 3.90 10.40 -22.96
C GLY A 223 2.94 9.69 -21.99
N ARG A 224 1.88 9.09 -22.51
CA ARG A 224 0.83 8.41 -21.73
C ARG A 224 0.55 7.02 -22.28
N ASP A 225 -0.01 6.16 -21.44
CA ASP A 225 -0.63 4.91 -21.88
C ASP A 225 -2.03 5.20 -22.46
N ALA A 226 -2.06 5.63 -23.71
CA ALA A 226 -3.30 6.06 -24.37
C ALA A 226 -4.35 4.93 -24.44
N TYR A 227 -3.93 3.68 -24.48
CA TYR A 227 -4.85 2.54 -24.48
C TYR A 227 -5.54 2.41 -23.13
N TRP A 228 -4.78 2.45 -22.03
CA TRP A 228 -5.36 2.38 -20.70
C TRP A 228 -6.22 3.61 -20.40
N GLU A 229 -5.75 4.83 -20.68
CA GLU A 229 -6.53 6.05 -20.39
C GLU A 229 -7.88 6.10 -21.10
N ALA A 230 -7.96 5.58 -22.32
CA ALA A 230 -9.23 5.47 -23.04
C ALA A 230 -10.21 4.48 -22.39
N ASN A 231 -9.73 3.56 -21.55
CA ASN A 231 -10.49 2.47 -20.96
C ASN A 231 -10.54 2.50 -19.43
N SER A 232 -9.85 3.43 -18.76
CA SER A 232 -9.71 3.50 -17.30
C SER A 232 -11.06 3.66 -16.60
N SER A 233 -12.01 4.34 -17.24
CA SER A 233 -13.40 4.48 -16.76
C SER A 233 -14.17 3.16 -16.59
N ASN A 234 -13.67 2.05 -17.15
CA ASN A 234 -14.25 0.73 -16.97
C ASN A 234 -13.89 0.07 -15.62
N GLY A 235 -13.07 0.73 -14.79
CA GLY A 235 -12.69 0.27 -13.45
C GLY A 235 -11.77 -0.95 -13.42
N LYS A 236 -11.16 -1.31 -14.55
CA LYS A 236 -10.27 -2.47 -14.67
C LYS A 236 -8.81 -2.06 -14.52
N ALA A 237 -8.02 -2.96 -13.95
CA ALA A 237 -6.58 -2.84 -13.86
C ALA A 237 -5.96 -2.72 -15.27
N ASN A 238 -4.87 -1.98 -15.35
CA ASN A 238 -4.05 -1.94 -16.55
C ASN A 238 -3.42 -3.31 -16.83
N ILE A 239 -3.00 -3.54 -18.08
CA ILE A 239 -2.30 -4.74 -18.53
C ILE A 239 -0.86 -4.36 -18.79
N VAL A 240 0.07 -5.14 -18.23
CA VAL A 240 1.51 -4.97 -18.46
C VAL A 240 1.83 -5.06 -19.96
N ASN A 241 2.54 -4.06 -20.47
CA ASN A 241 3.05 -3.99 -21.84
C ASN A 241 4.49 -3.44 -21.86
N GLU A 242 5.46 -4.31 -21.59
CA GLU A 242 6.88 -3.95 -21.60
C GLU A 242 7.47 -3.83 -23.02
N VAL A 243 6.69 -4.17 -24.06
CA VAL A 243 7.10 -3.98 -25.46
C VAL A 243 6.99 -2.51 -25.84
N ASP A 244 5.87 -1.88 -25.53
CA ASP A 244 5.65 -0.45 -25.79
C ASP A 244 6.24 0.45 -24.69
N PHE A 245 6.42 -0.10 -23.49
CA PHE A 245 6.95 0.60 -22.31
C PHE A 245 8.15 -0.16 -21.72
N PRO A 246 9.29 -0.25 -22.44
CA PRO A 246 10.45 -0.97 -21.97
C PRO A 246 11.11 -0.29 -20.77
N ALA A 247 11.93 -1.03 -20.04
CA ALA A 247 12.76 -0.47 -18.98
C ALA A 247 13.79 0.53 -19.56
N PHE A 248 14.07 1.60 -18.81
CA PHE A 248 14.99 2.66 -19.18
C PHE A 248 16.41 2.10 -19.34
N SER A 249 17.05 2.40 -20.46
CA SER A 249 18.40 1.92 -20.77
C SER A 249 19.34 3.06 -21.16
N PHE A 250 20.60 2.97 -20.75
CA PHE A 250 21.63 3.98 -21.01
C PHE A 250 23.01 3.32 -21.18
N LEU A 251 23.94 4.05 -21.81
CA LEU A 251 25.31 3.58 -21.95
C LEU A 251 25.99 3.49 -20.59
N CYS A 252 26.67 2.37 -20.33
CA CYS A 252 27.16 2.03 -19.02
C CYS A 252 28.66 1.74 -19.06
N ASP A 253 29.42 2.73 -18.56
CA ASP A 253 30.87 2.63 -18.39
C ASP A 253 31.25 1.36 -17.63
N GLU A 254 32.31 0.67 -18.08
CA GLU A 254 32.70 -0.62 -17.52
C GLU A 254 33.36 -0.49 -16.13
N VAL A 255 33.88 0.68 -15.81
CA VAL A 255 34.69 0.95 -14.60
C VAL A 255 33.89 1.78 -13.60
N THR A 256 33.20 2.81 -14.08
CA THR A 256 32.37 3.70 -13.25
C THR A 256 30.98 3.90 -13.83
N PRO A 257 30.12 2.86 -13.81
CA PRO A 257 28.71 2.97 -14.19
C PRO A 257 28.07 4.21 -13.54
N THR A 258 27.69 5.18 -14.36
CA THR A 258 27.07 6.42 -13.87
C THR A 258 25.90 6.78 -14.77
N ASN A 259 24.71 6.89 -14.19
CA ASN A 259 23.57 7.46 -14.89
C ASN A 259 23.55 8.97 -14.66
N LEU A 260 24.13 9.67 -15.63
CA LEU A 260 24.06 11.12 -15.79
C LEU A 260 23.00 11.52 -16.82
N SER A 261 21.99 10.70 -17.06
CA SER A 261 20.81 11.14 -17.80
C SER A 261 20.08 12.20 -16.96
N PHE A 262 20.66 13.39 -16.95
CA PHE A 262 19.92 14.64 -16.88
C PHE A 262 19.06 14.65 -18.13
N GLU A 263 17.78 14.90 -17.94
CA GLU A 263 16.74 14.99 -18.97
C GLU A 263 17.33 15.49 -20.32
N VAL A 264 17.32 14.61 -21.33
CA VAL A 264 17.92 14.81 -22.66
C VAL A 264 17.37 16.12 -23.30
N PRO A 265 18.21 16.87 -24.05
CA PRO A 265 18.61 18.23 -23.72
C PRO A 265 17.50 19.29 -23.86
N ARG A 266 17.45 20.28 -22.95
CA ARG A 266 16.80 21.59 -23.16
C ARG A 266 15.38 21.51 -23.76
N ILE A 267 14.38 21.27 -22.93
CA ILE A 267 13.30 22.26 -22.93
C ILE A 267 13.66 23.19 -21.79
N LYS A 268 14.32 24.29 -22.17
CA LYS A 268 14.16 25.53 -21.44
C LYS A 268 12.68 25.84 -21.56
N ASP A 269 11.88 25.26 -20.69
CA ASP A 269 10.67 25.94 -20.32
C ASP A 269 11.14 27.22 -19.64
N GLU A 270 10.29 28.22 -19.70
CA GLU A 270 10.57 29.56 -19.23
C GLU A 270 10.70 29.62 -17.68
N HIS A 271 10.68 28.46 -16.99
CA HIS A 271 10.34 28.35 -15.56
C HIS A 271 11.26 27.45 -14.71
N GLY A 272 12.22 26.72 -15.29
CA GLY A 272 13.47 26.33 -14.60
C GLY A 272 13.32 25.44 -13.35
N ALA A 273 12.41 24.47 -13.36
CA ALA A 273 12.35 23.45 -12.30
C ALA A 273 13.30 22.28 -12.61
N TRP A 274 14.18 21.94 -11.65
CA TRP A 274 15.23 20.94 -11.85
C TRP A 274 15.04 19.76 -10.90
N SER A 275 14.45 18.66 -11.37
CA SER A 275 14.72 17.34 -10.78
C SER A 275 16.11 16.89 -11.23
N TYR A 276 16.92 16.36 -10.32
CA TYR A 276 18.26 15.92 -10.68
C TYR A 276 18.23 14.61 -11.46
N SER A 277 17.39 13.65 -11.04
CA SER A 277 16.99 12.48 -11.83
C SER A 277 15.86 11.71 -11.15
N ALA A 278 14.61 11.94 -11.56
CA ALA A 278 13.47 11.17 -11.08
C ALA A 278 13.59 9.67 -11.39
N ILE A 279 14.28 9.31 -12.47
CA ILE A 279 14.56 7.92 -12.87
C ILE A 279 15.49 7.24 -11.85
N ASN A 280 16.56 7.91 -11.40
CA ASN A 280 17.46 7.39 -10.37
C ASN A 280 16.74 7.22 -9.02
N ASP A 281 15.95 8.22 -8.63
CA ASP A 281 15.18 8.17 -7.39
C ASP A 281 14.14 7.06 -7.43
N ALA A 282 13.40 6.91 -8.53
CA ALA A 282 12.42 5.84 -8.70
C ALA A 282 13.05 4.45 -8.63
N MET A 283 14.22 4.25 -9.25
CA MET A 283 14.92 2.96 -9.19
C MET A 283 15.39 2.63 -7.77
N SER A 284 16.04 3.60 -7.10
CA SER A 284 16.54 3.40 -5.75
C SER A 284 15.42 3.19 -4.74
N TYR A 285 14.42 4.08 -4.73
CA TYR A 285 13.31 4.02 -3.80
C TYR A 285 12.39 2.85 -4.08
N GLY A 286 12.12 2.53 -5.35
CA GLY A 286 11.35 1.34 -5.70
C GLY A 286 11.98 0.07 -5.14
N THR A 287 13.31 -0.07 -5.28
CA THR A 287 14.04 -1.24 -4.76
C THR A 287 13.95 -1.31 -3.24
N PHE A 288 14.12 -0.16 -2.57
CA PHE A 288 13.94 -0.08 -1.12
C PHE A 288 12.51 -0.42 -0.69
N VAL A 289 11.50 0.06 -1.42
CA VAL A 289 10.07 -0.20 -1.12
C VAL A 289 9.74 -1.69 -1.28
N TYR A 290 10.33 -2.36 -2.27
CA TYR A 290 10.22 -3.81 -2.38
C TYR A 290 10.70 -4.50 -1.10
N ASP A 291 11.90 -4.14 -0.63
CA ASP A 291 12.53 -4.71 0.56
C ASP A 291 11.77 -4.37 1.85
N PHE A 292 11.25 -3.15 1.94
CA PHE A 292 10.39 -2.71 3.04
C PHE A 292 9.15 -3.60 3.15
N PHE A 293 8.39 -3.78 2.07
CA PHE A 293 7.21 -4.64 2.12
C PHE A 293 7.57 -6.09 2.36
N LEU A 294 8.67 -6.57 1.76
CA LEU A 294 9.16 -7.93 1.98
C LEU A 294 9.45 -8.20 3.46
N LYS A 295 10.12 -7.28 4.15
CA LYS A 295 10.40 -7.36 5.60
C LYS A 295 9.13 -7.61 6.40
N TYR A 296 8.07 -6.86 6.12
CA TYR A 296 6.84 -6.88 6.91
C TYR A 296 5.83 -7.95 6.47
N LEU A 297 5.82 -8.32 5.20
CA LEU A 297 4.92 -9.34 4.67
C LEU A 297 5.47 -10.75 4.84
N GLY A 298 6.80 -10.91 4.84
CA GLY A 298 7.46 -12.22 4.74
C GLY A 298 7.38 -12.84 3.33
N GLU A 299 6.92 -12.07 2.35
CA GLU A 299 6.71 -12.48 0.95
C GLU A 299 6.74 -11.23 0.04
N PRO A 300 6.88 -11.39 -1.29
CA PRO A 300 6.97 -10.28 -2.23
C PRO A 300 5.74 -9.33 -2.14
N PRO A 301 5.91 -8.02 -2.33
CA PRO A 301 4.80 -7.06 -2.29
C PRO A 301 3.72 -7.32 -3.36
N LEU A 302 4.13 -7.75 -4.55
CA LEU A 302 3.27 -7.99 -5.71
C LEU A 302 3.55 -9.39 -6.29
N ASP A 303 2.63 -9.92 -7.12
CA ASP A 303 2.79 -11.23 -7.79
C ASP A 303 3.89 -11.25 -8.86
N ASP A 304 4.41 -10.07 -9.21
CA ASP A 304 5.45 -9.80 -10.20
C ASP A 304 6.29 -8.61 -9.70
N LYS A 305 7.32 -8.20 -10.45
CA LYS A 305 8.16 -7.04 -10.11
C LYS A 305 7.35 -5.73 -10.02
N ILE A 306 7.83 -4.79 -9.22
CA ILE A 306 7.28 -3.43 -9.17
C ILE A 306 7.65 -2.72 -10.48
N ARG A 307 6.67 -2.08 -11.12
CA ARG A 307 6.89 -1.28 -12.33
C ARG A 307 6.56 0.15 -12.06
N ILE A 308 7.53 1.04 -12.30
CA ILE A 308 7.36 2.48 -12.07
C ILE A 308 7.59 3.20 -13.39
N ARG A 309 6.62 4.02 -13.77
CA ARG A 309 6.68 4.90 -14.94
C ARG A 309 6.95 6.32 -14.44
N THR A 310 8.10 6.88 -14.79
CA THR A 310 8.42 8.29 -14.51
C THR A 310 8.12 9.14 -15.73
N HIS A 311 7.98 10.45 -15.53
CA HIS A 311 7.64 11.40 -16.59
C HIS A 311 6.31 11.07 -17.28
N TYR A 312 5.34 10.57 -16.52
CA TYR A 312 4.05 10.14 -17.06
C TYR A 312 3.16 11.35 -17.42
N GLY A 313 2.80 11.45 -18.69
CA GLY A 313 1.96 12.50 -19.24
C GLY A 313 2.62 13.87 -19.35
N PRO A 314 1.90 14.86 -19.91
CA PRO A 314 2.44 16.18 -20.16
C PRO A 314 2.77 16.88 -18.85
N GLU A 315 3.84 17.68 -18.89
CA GLU A 315 4.33 18.49 -17.78
C GLU A 315 3.20 19.35 -17.16
N ILE A 316 2.37 19.98 -18.01
CA ILE A 316 1.14 20.68 -17.59
C ILE A 316 -0.05 19.74 -17.83
N SER A 317 -0.62 19.19 -16.75
CA SER A 317 -1.90 18.50 -16.84
C SER A 317 -3.04 19.53 -16.94
N PRO A 318 -3.96 19.44 -17.91
CA PRO A 318 -5.15 20.30 -17.98
C PRO A 318 -6.11 20.09 -16.80
N THR A 319 -5.99 18.98 -16.06
CA THR A 319 -6.77 18.69 -14.85
C THR A 319 -6.05 19.03 -13.55
N GLY A 320 -4.76 19.38 -13.60
CA GLY A 320 -4.02 20.06 -12.53
C GLY A 320 -3.64 19.28 -11.25
N TYR A 321 -4.10 18.05 -11.02
CA TYR A 321 -4.01 17.44 -9.66
C TYR A 321 -3.39 16.05 -9.51
N GLU A 322 -3.13 15.31 -10.59
CA GLU A 322 -2.55 13.97 -10.48
C GLU A 322 -1.01 14.07 -10.47
N THR A 323 -0.42 13.69 -9.34
CA THR A 323 1.03 13.69 -9.11
C THR A 323 1.61 12.29 -9.25
N ALA A 324 0.89 11.30 -8.71
CA ALA A 324 1.14 9.88 -8.91
C ALA A 324 -0.16 9.09 -8.79
N HIS A 325 -0.19 7.87 -9.34
CA HIS A 325 -1.28 6.92 -9.13
C HIS A 325 -0.86 5.47 -9.45
N TRP A 326 -1.49 4.51 -8.77
CA TRP A 326 -1.48 3.09 -9.10
C TRP A 326 -2.60 2.74 -10.09
N ASP A 327 -2.26 2.11 -11.22
CA ASP A 327 -3.23 1.74 -12.27
C ASP A 327 -3.61 0.25 -12.27
N GLY A 328 -3.14 -0.52 -11.29
CA GLY A 328 -3.32 -1.97 -11.21
C GLY A 328 -2.14 -2.79 -11.75
N ALA A 329 -1.21 -2.16 -12.47
CA ALA A 329 0.01 -2.80 -12.97
C ALA A 329 1.28 -1.94 -12.79
N TYR A 330 1.13 -0.63 -12.86
CA TYR A 330 2.20 0.36 -12.80
C TYR A 330 1.92 1.40 -11.73
N VAL A 331 2.99 1.85 -11.08
CA VAL A 331 3.04 3.13 -10.39
C VAL A 331 3.37 4.19 -11.43
N ASN A 332 2.46 5.12 -11.69
CA ASN A 332 2.66 6.21 -12.64
C ASN A 332 3.00 7.49 -11.87
N ILE A 333 4.17 8.07 -12.13
CA ILE A 333 4.65 9.33 -11.53
C ILE A 333 4.76 10.37 -12.64
N HIS A 334 4.03 11.47 -12.49
CA HIS A 334 3.87 12.46 -13.56
C HIS A 334 5.14 13.31 -13.77
N GLY A 335 5.31 13.85 -14.99
CA GLY A 335 6.45 14.71 -15.35
C GLY A 335 6.49 16.04 -14.59
N ILE A 336 7.70 16.51 -14.28
CA ILE A 336 7.97 17.57 -13.28
C ILE A 336 7.92 18.97 -13.90
N ILE A 337 7.08 19.84 -13.33
CA ILE A 337 7.22 21.31 -13.40
C ILE A 337 7.53 21.87 -11.99
N ASP A 338 7.26 21.11 -10.94
CA ASP A 338 7.47 21.53 -9.56
C ASP A 338 7.70 20.32 -8.64
N VAL A 339 8.05 20.62 -7.38
CA VAL A 339 8.30 19.63 -6.31
C VAL A 339 7.18 18.61 -6.11
N SER A 340 5.92 18.95 -6.43
CA SER A 340 4.74 18.09 -6.14
C SER A 340 4.71 16.81 -6.98
N LYS A 341 5.48 16.76 -8.06
CA LYS A 341 5.54 15.62 -8.98
C LYS A 341 6.83 14.81 -8.87
N MET A 342 7.61 15.06 -7.81
CA MET A 342 8.85 14.33 -7.55
C MET A 342 8.57 12.86 -7.22
N ALA A 343 9.43 11.96 -7.68
CA ALA A 343 9.45 10.56 -7.28
C ALA A 343 10.03 10.44 -5.86
N THR A 344 9.18 10.51 -4.84
CA THR A 344 9.58 10.44 -3.43
C THR A 344 9.34 9.06 -2.84
N LEU A 345 10.11 8.72 -1.81
CA LEU A 345 10.03 7.41 -1.17
C LEU A 345 8.62 7.09 -0.65
N ASP A 346 7.99 8.05 0.04
CA ASP A 346 6.67 7.88 0.62
C ASP A 346 5.55 7.79 -0.43
N ILE A 347 5.66 8.50 -1.54
CA ILE A 347 4.72 8.39 -2.66
C ILE A 347 4.86 7.03 -3.35
N ILE A 348 6.08 6.57 -3.64
CA ILE A 348 6.28 5.24 -4.23
C ILE A 348 5.76 4.14 -3.30
N ALA A 349 6.05 4.22 -2.00
CA ALA A 349 5.53 3.28 -1.00
C ALA A 349 4.00 3.33 -0.89
N HIS A 350 3.39 4.53 -1.00
CA HIS A 350 1.94 4.70 -1.00
C HIS A 350 1.29 4.00 -2.20
N GLU A 351 1.77 4.27 -3.41
CA GLU A 351 1.20 3.70 -4.64
C GLU A 351 1.42 2.18 -4.72
N VAL A 352 2.60 1.69 -4.35
CA VAL A 352 2.84 0.24 -4.22
C VAL A 352 1.94 -0.36 -3.16
N GLY A 353 1.65 0.38 -2.08
CA GLY A 353 0.73 0.00 -1.02
C GLY A 353 -0.68 -0.33 -1.54
N HIS A 354 -1.18 0.36 -2.56
CA HIS A 354 -2.46 0.01 -3.19
C HIS A 354 -2.42 -1.36 -3.89
N GLY A 355 -1.31 -1.67 -4.59
CA GLY A 355 -1.08 -2.97 -5.20
C GLY A 355 -0.96 -4.09 -4.16
N VAL A 356 -0.18 -3.84 -3.09
CA VAL A 356 -0.03 -4.74 -1.95
C VAL A 356 -1.38 -5.05 -1.32
N LEU A 357 -2.17 -4.01 -1.00
CA LEU A 357 -3.47 -4.18 -0.37
C LEU A 357 -4.42 -5.00 -1.26
N SER A 358 -4.41 -4.74 -2.58
CA SER A 358 -5.20 -5.50 -3.56
C SER A 358 -4.77 -6.97 -3.67
N ARG A 359 -3.49 -7.28 -3.44
CA ARG A 359 -2.99 -8.65 -3.45
C ARG A 359 -3.35 -9.40 -2.18
N ILE A 360 -3.12 -8.79 -1.02
CA ILE A 360 -3.16 -9.49 0.27
C ILE A 360 -4.55 -9.52 0.91
N SER A 361 -5.50 -8.70 0.44
CA SER A 361 -6.82 -8.55 1.04
C SER A 361 -7.96 -8.67 0.03
N GLN A 362 -9.20 -8.59 0.53
CA GLN A 362 -10.39 -8.49 -0.33
C GLN A 362 -10.68 -7.04 -0.79
N LEU A 363 -9.88 -6.06 -0.37
CA LEU A 363 -9.90 -4.68 -0.89
C LEU A 363 -9.19 -4.61 -2.24
N LYS A 364 -9.84 -5.15 -3.27
CA LYS A 364 -9.31 -5.19 -4.63
C LYS A 364 -9.94 -4.08 -5.47
N ALA A 365 -9.26 -2.93 -5.55
CA ALA A 365 -9.78 -1.72 -6.19
C ALA A 365 -10.22 -1.90 -7.66
N PHE A 366 -9.62 -2.85 -8.38
CA PHE A 366 -9.89 -3.10 -9.80
C PHE A 366 -10.75 -4.35 -10.07
N ASP A 367 -11.01 -5.17 -9.05
CA ASP A 367 -11.86 -6.36 -9.18
C ASP A 367 -13.27 -6.09 -8.62
N ASN A 368 -13.39 -5.16 -7.67
CA ASN A 368 -14.62 -4.90 -6.92
C ASN A 368 -14.95 -3.40 -6.89
N GLU A 369 -16.24 -3.07 -6.88
CA GLU A 369 -16.69 -1.74 -6.49
C GLU A 369 -16.41 -1.52 -5.00
N LEU A 370 -15.57 -0.53 -4.69
CA LEU A 370 -15.25 -0.17 -3.32
C LEU A 370 -16.25 0.84 -2.75
N SER A 371 -16.65 0.63 -1.49
CA SER A 371 -17.33 1.67 -0.71
C SER A 371 -16.42 2.88 -0.45
N HIS A 372 -16.99 4.02 -0.06
CA HIS A 372 -16.21 5.20 0.31
C HIS A 372 -15.21 4.90 1.45
N ASP A 373 -15.63 4.13 2.46
CA ASP A 373 -14.76 3.72 3.57
C ASP A 373 -13.66 2.77 3.09
N ALA A 374 -13.96 1.85 2.17
CA ALA A 374 -12.94 0.99 1.57
C ALA A 374 -11.89 1.79 0.77
N TYR A 375 -12.28 2.85 0.06
CA TYR A 375 -11.32 3.79 -0.53
C TYR A 375 -10.52 4.54 0.52
N THR A 376 -11.15 4.98 1.63
CA THR A 376 -10.43 5.58 2.76
C THR A 376 -9.38 4.61 3.33
N LEU A 377 -9.68 3.32 3.42
CA LEU A 377 -8.72 2.30 3.87
C LEU A 377 -7.54 2.15 2.90
N HIS A 378 -7.79 2.16 1.58
CA HIS A 378 -6.71 2.16 0.58
C HIS A 378 -5.74 3.32 0.76
N GLU A 379 -6.28 4.54 0.90
CA GLU A 379 -5.49 5.76 1.08
C GLU A 379 -4.75 5.78 2.41
N ALA A 380 -5.44 5.43 3.51
CA ALA A 380 -4.83 5.36 4.84
C ALA A 380 -3.70 4.31 4.89
N PHE A 381 -3.89 3.16 4.24
CA PHE A 381 -2.86 2.12 4.14
C PHE A 381 -1.65 2.61 3.34
N GLY A 382 -1.87 3.30 2.21
CA GLY A 382 -0.81 3.92 1.43
C GLY A 382 -0.02 4.96 2.23
N ASP A 383 -0.72 5.87 2.91
CA ASP A 383 -0.11 6.90 3.77
C ASP A 383 0.72 6.30 4.92
N ILE A 384 0.17 5.30 5.62
CA ILE A 384 0.88 4.57 6.67
C ILE A 384 2.13 3.92 6.10
N SER A 385 2.00 3.20 4.98
CA SER A 385 3.13 2.53 4.32
C SER A 385 4.22 3.51 3.90
N GLY A 386 3.84 4.69 3.39
CA GLY A 386 4.77 5.76 3.06
C GLY A 386 5.53 6.32 4.27
N VAL A 387 4.84 6.56 5.39
CA VAL A 387 5.49 7.03 6.63
C VAL A 387 6.39 5.96 7.25
N VAL A 388 5.96 4.69 7.24
CA VAL A 388 6.76 3.56 7.76
C VAL A 388 8.00 3.36 6.89
N ALA A 389 7.87 3.38 5.55
CA ALA A 389 9.01 3.26 4.64
C ALA A 389 10.05 4.36 4.88
N LYS A 390 9.61 5.61 5.11
CA LYS A 390 10.53 6.69 5.50
C LYS A 390 11.21 6.45 6.85
N PHE A 391 10.49 5.91 7.82
CA PHE A 391 11.10 5.53 9.10
C PHE A 391 12.18 4.47 8.92
N GLU A 392 11.91 3.41 8.15
CA GLU A 392 12.89 2.37 7.86
C GLU A 392 14.12 2.94 7.14
N PHE A 393 13.91 3.89 6.22
CA PHE A 393 14.98 4.49 5.43
C PHE A 393 15.85 5.46 6.26
N ALA A 394 15.22 6.31 7.08
CA ALA A 394 15.89 7.42 7.77
C ALA A 394 16.13 7.18 9.27
N GLY A 395 15.54 6.13 9.85
CA GLY A 395 15.55 5.84 11.29
C GLY A 395 14.73 6.82 12.14
N LYS A 396 13.89 7.67 11.53
CA LYS A 396 13.10 8.70 12.21
C LYS A 396 11.70 8.85 11.63
N LEU A 397 10.70 8.90 12.50
CA LEU A 397 9.31 9.20 12.14
C LEU A 397 9.08 10.72 12.12
N ASP A 398 8.59 11.24 11.01
CA ASP A 398 8.08 12.62 10.88
C ASP A 398 6.55 12.69 10.90
N TRP A 399 5.86 11.57 10.67
CA TRP A 399 4.40 11.44 10.56
C TRP A 399 3.76 12.26 9.44
N VAL A 400 4.53 12.70 8.46
CA VAL A 400 4.02 13.55 7.36
C VAL A 400 4.15 12.84 6.03
N HIS A 401 3.05 12.37 5.45
CA HIS A 401 3.04 11.89 4.07
C HIS A 401 3.10 13.08 3.09
N GLY A 402 3.85 12.94 2.00
CA GLY A 402 3.99 13.95 0.95
C GLY A 402 4.88 15.14 1.33
N ALA A 403 5.63 15.06 2.44
CA ALA A 403 6.44 16.17 2.95
C ALA A 403 7.49 16.65 1.95
N GLU A 404 8.12 15.71 1.25
CA GLU A 404 9.24 15.96 0.36
C GLU A 404 8.77 16.53 -0.98
N SER A 405 7.67 16.00 -1.53
CA SER A 405 7.06 16.52 -2.75
C SER A 405 6.25 17.80 -2.51
N ARG A 406 5.77 18.06 -1.29
CA ARG A 406 4.79 19.13 -1.01
C ARG A 406 3.49 18.96 -1.81
N ALA A 407 3.18 17.75 -2.26
CA ALA A 407 1.95 17.40 -2.95
C ALA A 407 0.76 17.37 -1.97
N ARG A 408 0.00 16.28 -1.93
CA ARG A 408 -1.07 16.06 -0.95
C ARG A 408 -0.48 15.76 0.44
N VAL A 409 -0.02 16.81 1.12
CA VAL A 409 0.61 16.69 2.44
C VAL A 409 -0.41 16.30 3.50
N ARG A 410 -0.21 15.15 4.14
CA ARG A 410 -1.08 14.65 5.23
C ARG A 410 -0.27 14.35 6.49
N ARG A 411 -0.78 14.78 7.64
CA ARG A 411 -0.16 14.60 8.97
C ARG A 411 -0.87 13.49 9.74
N LEU A 412 -0.25 12.32 9.82
CA LEU A 412 -0.85 11.13 10.43
C LEU A 412 -0.90 11.22 11.97
N ASN A 413 -0.10 12.11 12.58
CA ASN A 413 -0.16 12.41 14.01
C ASN A 413 -1.23 13.44 14.39
N GLN A 414 -2.20 13.69 13.50
CA GLN A 414 -3.35 14.56 13.72
C GLN A 414 -4.61 13.88 13.22
N ILE A 415 -5.75 14.11 13.89
CA ILE A 415 -7.04 13.62 13.40
C ILE A 415 -7.39 14.28 12.07
N LYS A 416 -7.22 15.60 11.97
CA LYS A 416 -7.27 16.30 10.69
C LYS A 416 -5.94 16.16 9.98
N THR A 417 -5.86 15.18 9.10
CA THR A 417 -4.64 14.93 8.32
C THR A 417 -4.32 16.08 7.36
N GLU A 418 -5.37 16.73 6.85
CA GLU A 418 -5.29 17.87 5.93
C GLU A 418 -6.39 18.91 6.19
N ALA A 419 -6.35 20.02 5.46
CA ALA A 419 -7.41 21.02 5.52
C ALA A 419 -8.75 20.38 5.14
N THR A 420 -9.83 20.74 5.85
CA THR A 420 -11.20 20.22 5.65
C THR A 420 -11.43 18.74 6.00
N ALA A 421 -10.40 17.99 6.41
CA ALA A 421 -10.61 16.65 6.98
C ALA A 421 -11.49 16.71 8.24
N ILE A 422 -12.27 15.67 8.48
CA ILE A 422 -13.17 15.60 9.63
C ILE A 422 -12.38 15.42 10.93
N GLU A 423 -12.92 15.96 12.04
CA GLU A 423 -12.27 15.93 13.36
C GLU A 423 -12.74 14.74 14.21
N SER A 424 -13.74 14.00 13.73
CA SER A 424 -14.46 12.98 14.46
C SER A 424 -15.23 12.11 13.47
N TYR A 425 -15.36 10.81 13.75
CA TYR A 425 -16.24 9.93 13.00
C TYR A 425 -17.72 10.34 13.13
N LEU A 426 -18.08 11.09 14.16
CA LEU A 426 -19.43 11.64 14.31
C LEU A 426 -19.72 12.81 13.35
N ASP A 427 -18.70 13.34 12.67
CA ASP A 427 -18.80 14.31 11.57
C ASP A 427 -18.77 13.60 10.19
N TYR A 428 -19.08 12.29 10.13
CA TYR A 428 -18.93 11.48 8.92
C TYR A 428 -19.55 12.09 7.65
N ASP A 429 -20.74 12.68 7.79
CA ASP A 429 -21.50 13.24 6.67
C ASP A 429 -20.86 14.53 6.10
N ASP A 430 -20.03 15.24 6.87
CA ASP A 430 -19.34 16.46 6.44
C ASP A 430 -18.30 16.19 5.35
N ALA A 431 -17.83 14.94 5.25
CA ALA A 431 -16.90 14.52 4.21
C ALA A 431 -17.59 14.13 2.87
N ASP A 432 -18.92 14.04 2.82
CA ASP A 432 -19.70 13.62 1.65
C ASP A 432 -19.07 12.41 0.93
N LYS A 433 -18.84 12.45 -0.38
CA LYS A 433 -18.21 11.35 -1.14
C LYS A 433 -16.68 11.37 -1.11
N ASN A 434 -16.07 12.37 -0.48
CA ASN A 434 -14.63 12.54 -0.47
C ASN A 434 -14.00 11.63 0.60
N TYR A 435 -13.44 10.51 0.15
CA TYR A 435 -12.83 9.51 1.03
C TYR A 435 -11.49 9.97 1.65
N TYR A 436 -10.81 10.98 1.07
CA TYR A 436 -9.58 11.54 1.64
C TYR A 436 -9.81 12.22 2.99
N LEU A 437 -10.96 12.88 3.15
CA LEU A 437 -11.29 13.65 4.35
C LEU A 437 -11.51 12.78 5.60
N ARG A 438 -11.54 11.45 5.44
CA ARG A 438 -11.75 10.46 6.51
C ARG A 438 -10.49 9.70 6.90
N ILE A 439 -9.35 9.91 6.22
CA ILE A 439 -8.10 9.14 6.43
C ILE A 439 -7.65 9.15 7.90
N GLY A 440 -7.81 10.30 8.58
CA GLY A 440 -7.44 10.47 9.99
C GLY A 440 -8.14 9.51 10.95
N MET A 441 -9.30 8.97 10.58
CA MET A 441 -10.04 7.99 11.38
C MET A 441 -9.29 6.66 11.54
N ILE A 442 -8.29 6.41 10.69
CA ILE A 442 -7.43 5.21 10.74
C ILE A 442 -5.99 5.58 11.08
N THR A 443 -5.46 6.64 10.47
CA THR A 443 -4.03 6.98 10.63
C THR A 443 -3.70 7.54 12.01
N TYR A 444 -4.62 8.28 12.64
CA TYR A 444 -4.38 8.81 13.99
C TYR A 444 -4.41 7.72 15.07
N PRO A 445 -5.37 6.78 15.08
CA PRO A 445 -5.26 5.58 15.92
C PRO A 445 -3.97 4.81 15.69
N PHE A 446 -3.54 4.62 14.43
CA PHE A 446 -2.24 3.99 14.13
C PHE A 446 -1.05 4.73 14.77
N TYR A 447 -1.04 6.07 14.73
CA TYR A 447 -0.05 6.89 15.43
C TYR A 447 -0.04 6.63 16.93
N LEU A 448 -1.21 6.61 17.59
CA LEU A 448 -1.33 6.37 19.02
C LEU A 448 -0.83 4.97 19.41
N LEU A 449 -1.24 3.94 18.64
CA LEU A 449 -0.82 2.56 18.82
C LEU A 449 0.70 2.41 18.63
N THR A 450 1.28 3.10 17.65
CA THR A 450 2.74 3.11 17.45
C THR A 450 3.49 3.65 18.66
N ASN A 451 2.96 4.67 19.34
CA ASN A 451 3.59 5.18 20.56
C ASN A 451 3.50 4.20 21.75
N LYS A 452 2.56 3.25 21.72
CA LYS A 452 2.39 2.21 22.75
C LYS A 452 3.23 0.97 22.44
N TRP A 453 3.20 0.50 21.20
CA TRP A 453 3.70 -0.83 20.82
C TRP A 453 4.97 -0.80 19.97
N GLY A 454 5.38 0.37 19.50
CA GLY A 454 6.39 0.51 18.45
C GLY A 454 5.81 0.32 17.05
N ILE A 455 6.56 0.77 16.05
CA ILE A 455 6.12 0.80 14.65
C ILE A 455 5.98 -0.60 14.06
N ASP A 456 6.91 -1.52 14.39
CA ASP A 456 6.90 -2.86 13.82
C ASP A 456 5.61 -3.62 14.20
N ASN A 457 5.27 -3.62 15.50
CA ASN A 457 4.05 -4.26 16.01
C ASN A 457 2.79 -3.60 15.43
N SER A 458 2.75 -2.26 15.41
CA SER A 458 1.57 -1.53 14.95
C SER A 458 1.31 -1.74 13.47
N TYR A 459 2.36 -1.74 12.64
CA TYR A 459 2.21 -1.98 11.20
C TYR A 459 1.85 -3.43 10.91
N ALA A 460 2.42 -4.39 11.66
CA ALA A 460 2.03 -5.79 11.57
C ALA A 460 0.55 -6.03 11.92
N VAL A 461 -0.01 -5.33 12.90
CA VAL A 461 -1.44 -5.40 13.22
C VAL A 461 -2.30 -4.89 12.06
N VAL A 462 -1.94 -3.75 11.46
CA VAL A 462 -2.67 -3.21 10.29
C VAL A 462 -2.62 -4.17 9.11
N LEU A 463 -1.46 -4.78 8.85
CA LEU A 463 -1.30 -5.80 7.80
C LEU A 463 -2.16 -7.05 8.06
N ASP A 464 -2.21 -7.54 9.29
CA ASP A 464 -3.02 -8.71 9.64
C ASP A 464 -4.52 -8.42 9.56
N ALA A 465 -4.95 -7.22 9.97
CA ALA A 465 -6.33 -6.76 9.81
C ALA A 465 -6.71 -6.65 8.32
N ALA A 466 -5.82 -6.07 7.50
CA ALA A 466 -6.01 -6.00 6.06
C ALA A 466 -6.12 -7.40 5.43
N LYS A 467 -5.18 -8.30 5.74
CA LYS A 467 -5.12 -9.67 5.20
C LYS A 467 -6.34 -10.51 5.58
N GLY A 468 -6.70 -10.49 6.86
CA GLY A 468 -7.66 -11.44 7.43
C GLY A 468 -9.12 -10.98 7.45
N CYS A 469 -9.37 -9.67 7.32
CA CYS A 469 -10.67 -9.11 7.73
C CYS A 469 -11.21 -8.01 6.81
N TRP A 470 -10.37 -7.12 6.25
CA TRP A 470 -10.85 -6.03 5.40
C TRP A 470 -11.41 -6.50 4.05
N THR A 471 -12.50 -5.87 3.61
CA THR A 471 -13.26 -6.18 2.40
C THR A 471 -13.68 -4.91 1.65
N SER A 472 -14.09 -5.04 0.38
CA SER A 472 -14.60 -3.92 -0.44
C SER A 472 -15.79 -3.14 0.15
N ARG A 473 -16.46 -3.71 1.15
CA ARG A 473 -17.61 -3.12 1.85
C ARG A 473 -17.35 -2.84 3.33
N SER A 474 -16.10 -2.98 3.78
CA SER A 474 -15.72 -2.66 5.16
C SER A 474 -16.00 -1.18 5.44
N THR A 475 -16.68 -0.94 6.55
CA THR A 475 -16.87 0.40 7.12
C THR A 475 -15.68 0.74 8.03
N LEU A 476 -15.48 2.01 8.37
CA LEU A 476 -14.41 2.41 9.30
C LEU A 476 -14.54 1.72 10.68
N PRO A 477 -15.74 1.61 11.31
CA PRO A 477 -15.89 0.86 12.55
C PRO A 477 -15.58 -0.63 12.40
N HIS A 478 -15.97 -1.26 11.30
CA HIS A 478 -15.61 -2.65 11.03
C HIS A 478 -14.10 -2.82 10.86
N ALA A 479 -13.43 -1.90 10.14
CA ALA A 479 -11.98 -1.93 9.98
C ALA A 479 -11.23 -1.75 11.31
N ALA A 480 -11.75 -0.90 12.20
CA ALA A 480 -11.24 -0.71 13.54
C ALA A 480 -11.37 -1.99 14.39
N ALA A 481 -12.52 -2.68 14.35
CA ALA A 481 -12.71 -3.96 15.01
C ALA A 481 -11.78 -5.06 14.45
N CYS A 482 -11.49 -5.03 13.13
CA CYS A 482 -10.49 -5.91 12.54
C CYS A 482 -9.08 -5.66 13.09
N ILE A 483 -8.70 -4.39 13.30
CA ILE A 483 -7.42 -4.00 13.91
C ILE A 483 -7.34 -4.49 15.37
N GLU A 484 -8.42 -4.33 16.13
CA GLU A 484 -8.52 -4.84 17.51
C GLU A 484 -8.34 -6.35 17.56
N GLN A 485 -9.08 -7.10 16.74
CA GLN A 485 -8.95 -8.55 16.68
C GLN A 485 -7.54 -9.00 16.27
N ALA A 486 -6.92 -8.30 15.33
CA ALA A 486 -5.53 -8.56 14.93
C ALA A 486 -4.54 -8.27 16.07
N ALA A 487 -4.77 -7.22 16.85
CA ALA A 487 -3.96 -6.91 18.04
C ALA A 487 -4.10 -8.00 19.12
N ILE A 488 -5.31 -8.43 19.42
CA ILE A 488 -5.60 -9.53 20.38
C ILE A 488 -4.88 -10.80 19.94
N ASN A 489 -4.95 -11.15 18.66
CA ASN A 489 -4.29 -12.34 18.12
C ASN A 489 -2.75 -12.29 18.25
N LYS A 490 -2.18 -11.09 18.32
CA LYS A 490 -0.74 -10.87 18.59
C LYS A 490 -0.40 -10.73 20.08
N GLY A 491 -1.37 -10.85 20.98
CA GLY A 491 -1.17 -10.64 22.42
C GLY A 491 -0.92 -9.17 22.79
N LEU A 492 -1.33 -8.23 21.95
CA LEU A 492 -1.29 -6.80 22.24
C LEU A 492 -2.59 -6.36 22.94
N SER A 493 -2.56 -5.22 23.64
CA SER A 493 -3.66 -4.80 24.50
C SER A 493 -4.89 -4.37 23.69
N GLU A 494 -6.01 -5.06 23.86
CA GLU A 494 -7.33 -4.65 23.34
C GLU A 494 -7.67 -3.22 23.77
N SER A 495 -7.47 -2.90 25.05
CA SER A 495 -7.76 -1.57 25.59
C SER A 495 -6.99 -0.43 24.93
N ASP A 496 -5.76 -0.69 24.45
CA ASP A 496 -4.99 0.35 23.74
C ASP A 496 -5.66 0.67 22.39
N VAL A 497 -6.29 -0.31 21.74
CA VAL A 497 -7.05 -0.13 20.49
C VAL A 497 -8.35 0.60 20.74
N GLU A 498 -9.10 0.18 21.76
CA GLU A 498 -10.33 0.85 22.16
C GLU A 498 -10.07 2.32 22.50
N GLU A 499 -9.04 2.61 23.30
CA GLU A 499 -8.63 3.99 23.64
C GLU A 499 -8.23 4.78 22.39
N ALA A 500 -7.45 4.20 21.48
CA ALA A 500 -7.01 4.86 20.26
C ALA A 500 -8.18 5.22 19.34
N PHE A 501 -9.11 4.29 19.10
CA PHE A 501 -10.28 4.53 18.25
C PHE A 501 -11.36 5.40 18.91
N LYS A 502 -11.44 5.38 20.25
CA LYS A 502 -12.27 6.32 21.01
C LYS A 502 -11.85 7.77 20.76
N THR A 503 -10.56 8.06 20.50
CA THR A 503 -10.11 9.44 20.20
C THR A 503 -10.72 10.01 18.92
N VAL A 504 -10.97 9.16 17.91
CA VAL A 504 -11.60 9.52 16.64
C VAL A 504 -13.11 9.23 16.63
N LYS A 505 -13.69 8.91 17.78
CA LYS A 505 -15.11 8.65 18.00
C LYS A 505 -15.65 7.43 17.22
N ILE A 506 -14.80 6.42 17.02
CA ILE A 506 -15.23 5.09 16.60
C ILE A 506 -15.42 4.23 17.85
N LYS A 507 -16.60 3.63 17.99
CA LYS A 507 -16.96 2.79 19.15
C LYS A 507 -16.45 1.36 18.94
N LEU A 508 -15.58 0.89 19.83
CA LEU A 508 -15.16 -0.52 19.94
C LEU A 508 -15.54 -1.16 21.29
N PHE A 509 -15.77 -0.34 22.31
CA PHE A 509 -16.10 -0.78 23.67
C PHE A 509 -17.58 -1.08 23.87
N ASP A 510 -17.91 -1.94 24.84
CA ASP A 510 -19.30 -2.26 25.21
C ASP A 510 -20.00 -1.10 25.94
N GLU A 511 -19.32 -0.52 26.94
CA GLU A 511 -19.80 0.59 27.78
C GLU A 511 -18.90 1.81 27.64
N GLY A 512 -19.50 2.99 27.48
CA GLY A 512 -18.76 4.26 27.48
C GLY A 512 -19.46 5.41 26.79
N VAL A 513 -18.74 6.54 26.75
CA VAL A 513 -19.17 7.81 26.16
C VAL A 513 -18.26 8.20 24.98
N LEU A 514 -18.86 8.70 23.91
CA LEU A 514 -18.24 9.46 22.84
C LEU A 514 -18.78 10.89 22.90
N SER A 515 -18.04 11.78 23.54
CA SER A 515 -18.34 13.20 23.62
C SER A 515 -18.24 13.83 22.23
N HIS A 516 -19.18 14.69 21.89
CA HIS A 516 -19.18 15.43 20.63
C HIS A 516 -20.16 16.61 20.69
N PHE A 517 -19.87 17.65 19.92
CA PHE A 517 -20.81 18.74 19.73
C PHE A 517 -20.78 19.31 18.32
N THR A 518 -21.90 19.95 17.98
CA THR A 518 -22.01 20.84 16.82
C THR A 518 -22.16 22.28 17.28
N SER A 519 -21.90 23.23 16.39
CA SER A 519 -21.95 24.65 16.70
C SER A 519 -22.53 25.44 15.55
N ASN A 520 -23.37 26.42 15.86
CA ASN A 520 -23.85 27.42 14.91
C ASN A 520 -23.35 28.81 15.34
N ARG A 521 -22.56 29.45 14.47
CA ARG A 521 -21.97 30.76 14.72
C ARG A 521 -22.86 31.88 14.17
N ASN A 522 -23.08 32.91 14.98
CA ASN A 522 -23.70 34.18 14.62
C ASN A 522 -22.86 35.34 15.20
N ASN A 523 -22.00 35.93 14.37
CA ASN A 523 -20.99 36.92 14.75
C ASN A 523 -20.13 36.43 15.92
N LEU A 524 -20.18 37.16 17.05
CA LEU A 524 -19.48 36.84 18.30
C LEU A 524 -20.20 35.81 19.17
N THR A 525 -21.41 35.38 18.79
CA THR A 525 -22.22 34.42 19.56
C THR A 525 -22.21 33.05 18.90
N ILE A 526 -21.96 32.01 19.68
CA ILE A 526 -22.06 30.62 19.24
C ILE A 526 -23.14 29.90 20.05
N ASN A 527 -24.00 29.20 19.32
CA ASN A 527 -24.93 28.24 19.90
C ASN A 527 -24.31 26.86 19.77
N PHE A 528 -24.04 26.21 20.90
CA PHE A 528 -23.52 24.86 20.94
C PHE A 528 -24.66 23.85 21.09
N SER A 529 -24.49 22.68 20.50
CA SER A 529 -25.45 21.58 20.62
C SER A 529 -24.71 20.28 20.86
N ASP A 530 -24.97 19.66 22.01
CA ASP A 530 -24.50 18.31 22.33
C ASP A 530 -25.13 17.30 21.36
N ASN A 531 -24.28 16.45 20.79
CA ASN A 531 -24.70 15.27 20.03
C ASN A 531 -23.88 14.04 20.40
N SER A 532 -23.34 14.02 21.62
CA SER A 532 -22.60 12.90 22.19
C SER A 532 -23.39 11.59 22.13
N LYS A 533 -22.66 10.48 22.07
CA LYS A 533 -23.22 9.12 22.13
C LYS A 533 -22.76 8.47 23.42
N SER A 534 -23.67 7.85 24.17
CA SER A 534 -23.34 7.08 25.37
C SER A 534 -24.20 5.83 25.42
N THR A 535 -23.65 4.78 26.03
CA THR A 535 -24.37 3.55 26.35
C THR A 535 -25.13 3.64 27.67
N GLY A 536 -24.71 4.54 28.56
CA GLY A 536 -25.39 4.91 29.79
C GLY A 536 -26.29 6.14 29.64
N ILE A 537 -26.85 6.60 30.76
CA ILE A 537 -27.62 7.85 30.80
C ILE A 537 -26.63 8.99 31.06
N VAL A 538 -26.43 9.85 30.07
CA VAL A 538 -25.62 11.07 30.25
C VAL A 538 -26.23 11.94 31.35
N ASN A 539 -25.40 12.33 32.33
CA ASN A 539 -25.84 13.11 33.49
C ASN A 539 -25.01 14.38 33.74
N THR A 540 -23.87 14.53 33.08
CA THR A 540 -22.94 15.65 33.28
C THR A 540 -22.40 16.17 31.95
N TRP A 541 -22.44 17.50 31.80
CA TRP A 541 -21.79 18.25 30.72
C TRP A 541 -20.89 19.31 31.34
N VAL A 542 -19.66 19.42 30.84
CA VAL A 542 -18.72 20.47 31.22
C VAL A 542 -18.14 21.08 29.95
N TRP A 543 -18.54 22.32 29.69
CA TRP A 543 -18.03 23.14 28.60
C TRP A 543 -16.91 24.03 29.09
N ASP A 544 -15.81 24.09 28.34
CA ASP A 544 -14.80 25.13 28.40
C ASP A 544 -14.79 25.84 27.04
N PHE A 545 -15.07 27.13 27.02
CA PHE A 545 -15.14 27.90 25.78
C PHE A 545 -13.78 28.43 25.32
N GLY A 546 -12.71 28.18 26.08
CA GLY A 546 -11.34 28.60 25.73
C GLY A 546 -11.05 30.09 25.98
N ASP A 547 -11.98 30.83 26.58
CA ASP A 547 -11.84 32.23 26.99
C ASP A 547 -11.86 32.42 28.53
N GLY A 548 -11.78 31.30 29.26
CA GLY A 548 -11.86 31.27 30.72
C GLY A 548 -13.28 31.13 31.29
N GLN A 549 -14.31 31.13 30.43
CA GLN A 549 -15.69 30.84 30.82
C GLN A 549 -16.06 29.37 30.59
N ASN A 550 -17.02 28.88 31.37
CA ASN A 550 -17.51 27.51 31.30
C ASN A 550 -19.04 27.43 31.38
N SER A 551 -19.58 26.25 31.11
CA SER A 551 -21.01 25.97 31.29
C SER A 551 -21.26 24.49 31.65
N HIS A 552 -22.38 24.25 32.32
CA HIS A 552 -22.90 22.91 32.61
C HIS A 552 -24.25 22.63 31.92
N LEU A 553 -24.69 23.55 31.05
CA LEU A 553 -25.89 23.34 30.24
C LEU A 553 -25.62 22.29 29.16
N ILE A 554 -26.66 21.56 28.75
CA ILE A 554 -26.57 20.60 27.63
C ILE A 554 -26.24 21.35 26.34
N ASN A 555 -26.98 22.42 26.03
CA ASN A 555 -26.85 23.23 24.81
C ASN A 555 -26.67 24.71 25.17
N PRO A 556 -25.46 25.16 25.54
CA PRO A 556 -25.22 26.55 25.91
C PRO A 556 -25.16 27.49 24.70
N THR A 557 -25.54 28.74 24.91
CA THR A 557 -25.19 29.86 24.04
C THR A 557 -24.09 30.65 24.73
N HIS A 558 -23.00 30.94 24.01
CA HIS A 558 -21.87 31.72 24.52
C HIS A 558 -21.57 32.90 23.60
N THR A 559 -21.30 34.07 24.17
CA THR A 559 -20.93 35.28 23.43
C THR A 559 -19.53 35.69 23.82
N TYR A 560 -18.61 35.67 22.85
CA TYR A 560 -17.23 36.05 23.04
C TYR A 560 -17.09 37.58 23.06
N ALA A 561 -16.21 38.09 23.93
CA ALA A 561 -15.95 39.53 24.03
C ALA A 561 -15.19 40.08 22.81
N ASN A 562 -14.35 39.26 22.17
CA ASN A 562 -13.51 39.64 21.06
C ASN A 562 -13.57 38.59 19.95
N ALA A 563 -13.30 39.02 18.71
CA ALA A 563 -13.01 38.10 17.62
C ALA A 563 -11.69 37.35 17.90
N GLY A 564 -11.61 36.09 17.49
CA GLY A 564 -10.47 35.23 17.72
C GLY A 564 -10.75 33.77 17.42
N THR A 565 -9.71 32.94 17.44
CA THR A 565 -9.86 31.48 17.42
C THR A 565 -9.81 30.96 18.83
N TYR A 566 -10.85 30.25 19.24
CA TYR A 566 -10.99 29.66 20.56
C TYR A 566 -10.96 28.15 20.45
N LYS A 567 -10.39 27.47 21.45
CA LYS A 567 -10.38 26.01 21.56
C LYS A 567 -11.47 25.60 22.54
N ILE A 568 -12.58 25.10 22.02
CA ILE A 568 -13.74 24.70 22.81
C ILE A 568 -13.60 23.24 23.19
N LYS A 569 -13.88 22.91 24.45
CA LYS A 569 -13.90 21.55 24.96
C LYS A 569 -15.26 21.23 25.57
N LEU A 570 -15.82 20.08 25.18
CA LEU A 570 -16.94 19.46 25.87
C LEU A 570 -16.47 18.16 26.54
N THR A 571 -16.64 18.07 27.85
CA THR A 571 -16.49 16.82 28.60
C THR A 571 -17.87 16.32 29.01
N VAL A 572 -18.17 15.07 28.67
CA VAL A 572 -19.43 14.41 29.00
C VAL A 572 -19.15 13.22 29.90
N SER A 573 -20.00 13.04 30.91
CA SER A 573 -20.01 11.84 31.77
C SER A 573 -21.41 11.28 31.89
N ASP A 574 -21.50 9.96 32.06
CA ASP A 574 -22.77 9.25 32.19
C ASP A 574 -22.96 8.59 33.57
N SER A 575 -24.05 7.86 33.71
CA SER A 575 -24.45 7.20 34.95
C SER A 575 -23.59 5.99 35.33
N THR A 576 -22.81 5.42 34.40
CA THR A 576 -21.88 4.31 34.71
C THR A 576 -20.54 4.84 35.23
N GLY A 577 -20.30 6.15 35.13
CA GLY A 577 -19.07 6.81 35.55
C GLY A 577 -18.07 6.97 34.41
N ASP A 578 -18.46 6.58 33.19
CA ASP A 578 -17.64 6.78 32.01
C ASP A 578 -17.60 8.26 31.62
N SER A 579 -16.46 8.68 31.09
CA SER A 579 -16.26 10.03 30.62
C SER A 579 -15.48 10.05 29.32
N ASP A 580 -15.79 11.05 28.50
CA ASP A 580 -15.01 11.39 27.31
C ASP A 580 -15.01 12.89 27.08
N SER A 581 -14.05 13.37 26.29
CA SER A 581 -13.99 14.76 25.89
C SER A 581 -13.76 14.93 24.39
N PHE A 582 -14.30 16.03 23.85
CA PHE A 582 -14.10 16.43 22.47
C PHE A 582 -13.72 17.90 22.42
N GLU A 583 -12.71 18.20 21.61
CA GLU A 583 -12.12 19.53 21.48
C GLU A 583 -12.16 19.97 20.01
N LYS A 584 -12.58 21.21 19.76
CA LYS A 584 -12.66 21.80 18.42
C LYS A 584 -12.27 23.27 18.46
N GLU A 585 -11.45 23.70 17.51
CA GLU A 585 -11.14 25.12 17.31
C GLU A 585 -12.24 25.80 16.49
N ILE A 586 -12.73 26.94 16.95
CA ILE A 586 -13.71 27.75 16.22
C ILE A 586 -13.22 29.19 16.13
N THR A 587 -13.16 29.71 14.91
CA THR A 587 -12.91 31.13 14.65
C THR A 587 -14.21 31.93 14.75
N VAL A 588 -14.21 32.86 15.70
CA VAL A 588 -15.27 33.80 16.03
C VAL A 588 -14.88 35.18 15.47
N GLY A 589 -15.82 35.88 14.85
CA GLY A 589 -15.57 37.18 14.22
C GLY A 589 -16.87 37.86 13.82
N GLU A 590 -16.80 39.15 13.50
CA GLU A 590 -17.95 39.95 13.05
C GLU A 590 -18.51 39.52 11.70
#